data_AF-A0AAW1RW04-F1
#
_entry.id   AF-A0AAW1RW04-F1
#
_cell.length_a   1.000
_cell.length_b   1.000
_cell.length_c   1.000
_cell.angle_alpha   90.00
_cell.angle_beta   90.00
_cell.angle_gamma   90.00
#
_symmetry.space_group_name_H-M   'P 1'
#
loop_
_entity.id
_entity.type
_entity.pdbx_description
1 polymer ?
#
loop_
_entity_poly.entity_id
_entity_poly.type
_entity_poly.pdbx_seq_one_letter_code
_entity_poly.pdbx_strand_id
1 'polypeptide(L)'
;MELKSLFRNLCLGLEKDSQETQAAKALLDQAQLVLQNILYEKRFYLSETRAILDYPSKYTKEQVGLMPVEQFQATAPASFREGAATPHEVMCRRLAHEKHARGEAVAQLEQLKGRRDALAAVATSRWELLGSLQDELNAVAAAAAPIRAKLGAQSAAGRSGAAADAARTLPPPLLNAYTLLSAAVHGFGLRATVSVKGAADGLPAEAGAADVPEGAAEGPPGKRARPESAADGAPPAKRGRSQRLDPSPGATPPAAAAPAGGGGTGGGGGGDGAFAAAPQEVVVELAPAPAATNPTSTPAVAPKGVTLRLRWVPDLLAACAACDDAGHDAQLRELFPGDDGARAPSAAAMAAAAAAAGGAVDWGALQAGRPFRWAQRVCGMDASSSLAVPGDTSGGASGPAAALPQADPSGSALGVQALLLRLVSLAGWVS
;
A
#
# COMPACT_ATOMS: atom_id res chain seq x y z
N MET A 1 -115.33 -40.84 -60.73
CA MET A 1 -114.09 -40.23 -61.26
C MET A 1 -113.58 -39.08 -60.38
N GLU A 2 -114.46 -38.30 -59.72
CA GLU A 2 -114.08 -37.11 -58.93
C GLU A 2 -113.26 -37.38 -57.65
N LEU A 3 -113.51 -38.48 -56.93
CA LEU A 3 -112.73 -38.79 -55.72
C LEU A 3 -111.23 -39.03 -56.03
N LYS A 4 -110.94 -39.65 -57.19
CA LYS A 4 -109.56 -39.93 -57.62
C LYS A 4 -108.83 -38.66 -58.04
N SER A 5 -109.51 -37.68 -58.64
CA SER A 5 -108.90 -36.38 -58.99
C SER A 5 -108.68 -35.51 -57.76
N LEU A 6 -109.61 -35.51 -56.79
CA LEU A 6 -109.42 -34.84 -55.50
C LEU A 6 -108.24 -35.45 -54.72
N PHE A 7 -108.14 -36.78 -54.68
CA PHE A 7 -107.01 -37.47 -54.05
C PHE A 7 -105.68 -37.12 -54.75
N ARG A 8 -105.64 -37.09 -56.08
CA ARG A 8 -104.45 -36.68 -56.84
C ARG A 8 -104.04 -35.24 -56.54
N ASN A 9 -105.01 -34.32 -56.47
CA ASN A 9 -104.75 -32.92 -56.12
C ASN A 9 -104.24 -32.77 -54.68
N LEU A 10 -104.76 -33.57 -53.74
CA LEU A 10 -104.27 -33.61 -52.37
C LEU A 10 -102.84 -34.17 -52.28
N CYS A 11 -102.51 -35.23 -53.02
CA CYS A 11 -101.13 -35.74 -53.09
C CYS A 11 -100.16 -34.70 -53.66
N LEU A 12 -100.52 -34.02 -54.75
CA LEU A 12 -99.70 -32.95 -55.33
C LEU A 12 -99.56 -31.74 -54.39
N GLY A 13 -100.62 -31.40 -53.65
CA GLY A 13 -100.59 -30.38 -52.60
C GLY A 13 -99.63 -30.76 -51.48
N LEU A 14 -99.70 -32.00 -50.98
CA LEU A 14 -98.79 -32.52 -49.96
C LEU A 14 -97.34 -32.55 -50.45
N GLU A 15 -97.10 -32.94 -51.69
CA GLU A 15 -95.77 -32.90 -52.30
C GLU A 15 -95.23 -31.46 -52.39
N LYS A 16 -96.09 -30.51 -52.76
CA LYS A 16 -95.74 -29.09 -52.81
C LYS A 16 -95.41 -28.54 -51.42
N ASP A 17 -96.26 -28.80 -50.43
CA ASP A 17 -96.02 -28.38 -49.05
C ASP A 17 -94.75 -29.05 -48.49
N SER A 18 -94.50 -30.30 -48.85
CA SER A 18 -93.26 -31.01 -48.52
C SER A 18 -92.03 -30.35 -49.16
N GLN A 19 -92.13 -29.89 -50.40
CA GLN A 19 -91.03 -29.19 -51.09
C GLN A 19 -90.78 -27.81 -50.48
N GLU A 20 -91.85 -27.05 -50.17
CA GLU A 20 -91.75 -25.73 -49.54
C GLU A 20 -91.11 -25.84 -48.14
N THR A 21 -91.55 -26.81 -47.34
CA THR A 21 -90.95 -27.08 -46.02
C THR A 21 -89.51 -27.57 -46.14
N GLN A 22 -89.18 -28.41 -47.13
CA GLN A 22 -87.81 -28.85 -47.37
C GLN A 22 -86.89 -27.70 -47.82
N ALA A 23 -87.38 -26.79 -48.67
CA ALA A 23 -86.64 -25.61 -49.10
C ALA A 23 -86.39 -24.64 -47.93
N ALA A 24 -87.41 -24.38 -47.11
CA ALA A 24 -87.26 -23.57 -45.90
C ALA A 24 -86.27 -24.18 -44.90
N LYS A 25 -86.30 -25.52 -44.74
CA LYS A 25 -85.33 -26.24 -43.90
C LYS A 25 -83.90 -26.10 -44.44
N ALA A 26 -83.69 -26.22 -45.75
CA ALA A 26 -82.36 -26.07 -46.34
C ALA A 26 -81.76 -24.67 -46.09
N LEU A 27 -82.58 -23.61 -46.17
CA LEU A 27 -82.16 -22.24 -45.84
C LEU A 27 -81.82 -22.09 -44.35
N LEU A 28 -82.61 -22.71 -43.46
CA LEU A 28 -82.33 -22.74 -42.03
C LEU A 28 -81.00 -23.45 -41.74
N ASP A 29 -80.77 -24.61 -42.35
CA ASP A 29 -79.54 -25.39 -42.16
C ASP A 29 -78.31 -24.60 -42.66
N GLN A 30 -78.44 -23.86 -43.77
CA GLN A 30 -77.39 -22.96 -44.25
C GLN A 30 -77.10 -21.82 -43.26
N ALA A 31 -78.14 -21.16 -42.73
CA ALA A 31 -77.98 -20.10 -41.74
C ALA A 31 -77.37 -20.63 -40.43
N GLN A 32 -77.74 -21.84 -40.02
CA GLN A 32 -77.16 -22.51 -38.85
C GLN A 32 -75.67 -22.81 -39.03
N LEU A 33 -75.25 -23.22 -40.23
CA LEU A 33 -73.82 -23.44 -40.53
C LEU A 33 -73.02 -22.14 -40.44
N VAL A 34 -73.55 -21.04 -41.01
CA VAL A 34 -72.93 -19.72 -40.88
C VAL A 34 -72.84 -19.28 -39.42
N LEU A 35 -73.91 -19.48 -38.65
CA LEU A 35 -73.91 -19.16 -37.22
C LEU A 35 -72.86 -19.97 -36.46
N GLN A 36 -72.74 -21.28 -36.73
CA GLN A 36 -71.71 -22.11 -36.10
C GLN A 36 -70.31 -21.59 -36.44
N ASN A 37 -70.02 -21.30 -37.71
CA ASN A 37 -68.73 -20.74 -38.11
C ASN A 37 -68.38 -19.46 -37.32
N ILE A 38 -69.32 -18.52 -37.22
CA ILE A 38 -69.12 -17.27 -36.46
C ILE A 38 -68.94 -17.55 -34.96
N LEU A 39 -69.67 -18.52 -34.39
CA LEU A 39 -69.50 -18.91 -33.00
C LEU A 39 -68.12 -19.52 -32.74
N TYR A 40 -67.58 -20.30 -33.67
CA TYR A 40 -66.22 -20.81 -33.61
C TYR A 40 -65.19 -19.68 -33.66
N GLU A 41 -65.31 -18.76 -34.63
CA GLU A 41 -64.42 -17.59 -34.74
C GLU A 41 -64.47 -16.73 -33.48
N LYS A 42 -65.66 -16.44 -32.95
CA LYS A 42 -65.82 -15.71 -31.68
C LYS A 42 -65.09 -16.41 -30.53
N ARG A 43 -65.29 -17.73 -30.38
CA ARG A 43 -64.62 -18.49 -29.31
C ARG A 43 -63.11 -18.45 -29.47
N PHE A 44 -62.62 -18.58 -30.70
CA PHE A 44 -61.19 -18.51 -31.03
C PHE A 44 -60.60 -17.15 -30.68
N TYR A 45 -61.20 -16.05 -31.13
CA TYR A 45 -60.71 -14.70 -30.80
C TYR A 45 -60.77 -14.39 -29.30
N LEU A 46 -61.80 -14.89 -28.61
CA LEU A 46 -61.88 -14.76 -27.16
C LEU A 46 -60.79 -15.56 -26.44
N SER A 47 -60.47 -16.78 -26.89
CA SER A 47 -59.36 -17.54 -26.32
C SER A 47 -58.01 -16.88 -26.59
N GLU A 48 -57.81 -16.34 -27.80
CA GLU A 48 -56.57 -15.66 -28.17
C GLU A 48 -56.39 -14.36 -27.38
N THR A 49 -57.46 -13.57 -27.25
CA THR A 49 -57.44 -12.35 -26.45
C THR A 49 -57.08 -12.65 -24.99
N ARG A 50 -57.62 -13.72 -24.41
CA ARG A 50 -57.25 -14.16 -23.06
C ARG A 50 -55.79 -14.57 -22.97
N ALA A 51 -55.30 -15.35 -23.94
CA ALA A 51 -53.89 -15.75 -23.96
C ALA A 51 -52.93 -14.54 -24.04
N ILE A 52 -53.31 -13.50 -24.78
CA ILE A 52 -52.53 -12.25 -24.89
C ILE A 52 -52.62 -11.43 -23.59
N LEU A 53 -53.80 -11.31 -22.98
CA LEU A 53 -54.01 -10.51 -21.76
C LEU A 53 -53.36 -11.15 -20.52
N ASP A 54 -53.41 -12.47 -20.43
CA ASP A 54 -52.89 -13.22 -19.29
C ASP A 54 -51.40 -13.59 -19.47
N TYR A 55 -50.68 -12.90 -20.36
CA TYR A 55 -49.28 -13.17 -20.64
C TYR A 55 -48.45 -13.17 -19.35
N PRO A 56 -47.89 -14.33 -18.92
CA PRO A 56 -47.07 -14.38 -17.73
C PRO A 56 -45.68 -13.85 -18.07
N SER A 57 -45.29 -12.72 -17.48
CA SER A 57 -43.89 -12.28 -17.57
C SER A 57 -42.99 -13.30 -16.87
N LYS A 58 -41.84 -13.62 -17.47
CA LYS A 58 -40.84 -14.57 -16.91
C LYS A 58 -40.44 -14.23 -15.47
N TYR A 59 -40.48 -12.96 -15.11
CA TYR A 59 -40.17 -12.46 -13.78
C TYR A 59 -41.37 -11.67 -13.25
N THR A 60 -41.76 -11.91 -12.00
CA THR A 60 -42.78 -11.10 -11.32
C THR A 60 -42.19 -9.80 -10.79
N LYS A 61 -43.02 -8.78 -10.55
CA LYS A 61 -42.56 -7.49 -10.00
C LYS A 61 -41.82 -7.64 -8.66
N GLU A 62 -42.26 -8.59 -7.84
CA GLU A 62 -41.66 -8.92 -6.55
C GLU A 62 -40.28 -9.55 -6.71
N GLN A 63 -40.11 -10.48 -7.66
CA GLN A 63 -38.81 -11.13 -7.92
C GLN A 63 -37.74 -10.15 -8.42
N VAL A 64 -38.15 -9.14 -9.20
CA VAL A 64 -37.20 -8.12 -9.67
C VAL A 64 -36.79 -7.17 -8.53
N GLY A 65 -37.68 -6.98 -7.54
CA GLY A 65 -37.39 -6.20 -6.33
C GLY A 65 -37.00 -4.76 -6.66
N LEU A 66 -37.81 -4.06 -7.46
CA LEU A 66 -37.50 -2.69 -7.85
C LEU A 66 -37.76 -1.71 -6.71
N MET A 67 -36.89 -0.71 -6.62
CA MET A 67 -37.11 0.49 -5.80
C MET A 67 -38.49 1.11 -6.09
N PRO A 68 -39.26 1.54 -5.07
CA PRO A 68 -40.50 2.29 -5.26
C PRO A 68 -40.33 3.54 -6.14
N VAL A 69 -41.39 3.95 -6.84
CA VAL A 69 -41.33 5.07 -7.80
C VAL A 69 -40.95 6.39 -7.12
N GLU A 70 -41.46 6.62 -5.91
CA GLU A 70 -41.18 7.82 -5.12
C GLU A 70 -39.68 7.92 -4.77
N GLN A 71 -39.10 6.81 -4.30
CA GLN A 71 -37.68 6.73 -3.97
C GLN A 71 -36.80 6.84 -5.22
N PHE A 72 -37.23 6.26 -6.35
CA PHE A 72 -36.53 6.42 -7.63
C PHE A 72 -36.53 7.88 -8.08
N GLN A 73 -37.66 8.59 -7.99
CA GLN A 73 -37.73 10.01 -8.36
C GLN A 73 -36.90 10.91 -7.45
N ALA A 74 -36.75 10.56 -6.17
CA ALA A 74 -35.96 11.31 -5.20
C ALA A 74 -34.45 11.05 -5.33
N THR A 75 -34.05 9.79 -5.46
CA THR A 75 -32.64 9.36 -5.30
C THR A 75 -31.91 9.16 -6.64
N ALA A 76 -32.62 8.85 -7.73
CA ALA A 76 -31.96 8.54 -8.99
C ALA A 76 -31.30 9.77 -9.64
N PRO A 77 -30.13 9.62 -10.29
CA PRO A 77 -29.50 10.69 -11.05
C PRO A 77 -30.42 11.28 -12.12
N ALA A 78 -30.25 12.57 -12.43
CA ALA A 78 -31.10 13.28 -13.40
C ALA A 78 -31.12 12.62 -14.79
N SER A 79 -29.99 12.05 -15.21
CA SER A 79 -29.84 11.30 -16.47
C SER A 79 -30.83 10.13 -16.62
N PHE A 80 -31.25 9.50 -15.52
CA PHE A 80 -32.24 8.42 -15.54
C PHE A 80 -33.68 8.92 -15.38
N ARG A 81 -33.89 10.19 -15.01
CA ARG A 81 -35.22 10.78 -14.76
C ARG A 81 -35.75 11.62 -15.93
N GLU A 82 -34.89 12.25 -16.72
CA GLU A 82 -35.25 13.26 -17.74
C GLU A 82 -36.02 12.70 -18.95
N GLY A 83 -37.25 13.18 -19.21
CA GLY A 83 -38.01 12.90 -20.43
C GLY A 83 -38.98 11.70 -20.41
N ALA A 84 -39.40 11.22 -19.23
CA ALA A 84 -40.40 10.15 -19.13
C ALA A 84 -41.76 10.81 -18.94
N ALA A 85 -42.61 10.69 -19.96
CA ALA A 85 -43.97 11.20 -19.92
C ALA A 85 -44.97 10.07 -19.60
N THR A 86 -44.68 8.84 -20.02
CA THR A 86 -45.60 7.70 -19.86
C THR A 86 -45.23 6.82 -18.66
N PRO A 87 -46.22 6.17 -17.98
CA PRO A 87 -45.93 5.23 -16.90
C PRO A 87 -45.00 4.08 -17.29
N HIS A 88 -45.05 3.66 -18.56
CA HIS A 88 -44.16 2.64 -19.11
C HIS A 88 -42.71 3.14 -19.23
N GLU A 89 -42.49 4.37 -19.72
CA GLU A 89 -41.16 4.97 -19.79
C GLU A 89 -40.52 5.12 -18.41
N VAL A 90 -41.31 5.53 -17.41
CA VAL A 90 -40.85 5.60 -16.02
C VAL A 90 -40.39 4.22 -15.53
N MET A 91 -41.16 3.17 -15.83
CA MET A 91 -40.81 1.79 -15.46
C MET A 91 -39.51 1.32 -16.15
N CYS A 92 -39.35 1.58 -17.45
CA CYS A 92 -38.15 1.22 -18.20
C CYS A 92 -36.89 1.90 -17.65
N ARG A 93 -36.99 3.16 -17.26
CA ARG A 93 -35.87 3.90 -16.67
C ARG A 93 -35.52 3.42 -15.27
N ARG A 94 -36.54 3.07 -14.49
CA ARG A 94 -36.34 2.46 -13.17
C ARG A 94 -35.57 1.14 -13.28
N LEU A 95 -35.92 0.31 -14.27
CA LEU A 95 -35.17 -0.91 -14.58
C LEU A 95 -33.72 -0.62 -15.03
N ALA A 96 -33.51 0.39 -15.87
CA ALA A 96 -32.19 0.77 -16.34
C ALA A 96 -31.29 1.25 -15.20
N HIS A 97 -31.83 2.09 -14.31
CA HIS A 97 -31.14 2.57 -13.11
C HIS A 97 -30.79 1.41 -12.17
N GLU A 98 -31.74 0.53 -11.87
CA GLU A 98 -31.49 -0.62 -10.98
C GLU A 98 -30.42 -1.56 -11.55
N LYS A 99 -30.45 -1.80 -12.87
CA LYS A 99 -29.42 -2.59 -13.56
C LYS A 99 -28.04 -1.93 -13.44
N HIS A 100 -27.97 -0.62 -13.61
CA HIS A 100 -26.73 0.14 -13.50
C HIS A 100 -26.18 0.10 -12.06
N ALA A 101 -27.01 0.45 -11.07
CA ALA A 101 -26.64 0.44 -9.66
C ALA A 101 -26.19 -0.95 -9.18
N ARG A 102 -26.91 -2.02 -9.56
CA ARG A 102 -26.48 -3.39 -9.25
C ARG A 102 -25.18 -3.76 -9.95
N GLY A 103 -24.97 -3.30 -11.19
CA GLY A 103 -23.72 -3.50 -11.91
C GLY A 103 -22.53 -2.85 -11.22
N GLU A 104 -22.68 -1.61 -10.76
CA GLU A 104 -21.64 -0.89 -9.99
C GLU A 104 -21.37 -1.57 -8.64
N ALA A 105 -22.41 -1.99 -7.92
CA ALA A 105 -22.26 -2.71 -6.65
C ALA A 105 -21.51 -4.04 -6.83
N VAL A 106 -21.79 -4.78 -7.90
CA VAL A 106 -21.04 -6.01 -8.23
C VAL A 106 -19.59 -5.70 -8.56
N ALA A 107 -19.29 -4.64 -9.32
CA ALA A 107 -17.92 -4.23 -9.61
C ALA A 107 -17.15 -3.86 -8.33
N GLN A 108 -17.78 -3.11 -7.42
CA GLN A 108 -17.21 -2.77 -6.12
C GLN A 108 -16.96 -4.02 -5.27
N LEU A 109 -17.90 -4.97 -5.24
CA LEU A 109 -17.74 -6.23 -4.52
C LEU A 109 -16.56 -7.05 -5.05
N GLU A 110 -16.40 -7.16 -6.37
CA GLU A 110 -15.27 -7.87 -6.96
C GLU A 110 -13.93 -7.17 -6.68
N GLN A 111 -13.90 -5.83 -6.71
CA GLN A 111 -12.72 -5.06 -6.32
C GLN A 111 -12.35 -5.29 -4.85
N LEU A 112 -13.33 -5.26 -3.94
CA LEU A 112 -13.11 -5.47 -2.51
C LEU A 112 -12.68 -6.91 -2.20
N LYS A 113 -13.26 -7.91 -2.87
CA LYS A 113 -12.83 -9.31 -2.76
C LYS A 113 -11.39 -9.48 -3.24
N GLY A 114 -11.03 -8.89 -4.38
CA GLY A 114 -9.65 -8.91 -4.87
C GLY A 114 -8.67 -8.27 -3.88
N ARG A 115 -9.03 -7.13 -3.28
CA ARG A 115 -8.21 -6.48 -2.24
C ARG A 115 -8.07 -7.35 -0.99
N ARG A 116 -9.15 -7.97 -0.53
CA ARG A 116 -9.13 -8.91 0.60
C ARG A 116 -8.18 -10.07 0.32
N ASP A 117 -8.28 -10.69 -0.85
CA ASP A 117 -7.48 -11.87 -1.19
C ASP A 117 -6.00 -11.52 -1.34
N ALA A 118 -5.69 -10.35 -1.91
CA ALA A 118 -4.33 -9.83 -1.96
C ALA A 118 -3.75 -9.59 -0.55
N LEU A 119 -4.51 -8.96 0.35
CA LEU A 119 -4.07 -8.74 1.74
C LEU A 119 -3.90 -10.05 2.49
N ALA A 120 -4.78 -11.03 2.27
CA ALA A 120 -4.65 -12.35 2.87
C ALA A 120 -3.37 -13.06 2.41
N ALA A 121 -3.02 -12.98 1.12
CA ALA A 121 -1.79 -13.55 0.58
C ALA A 121 -0.52 -12.88 1.16
N VAL A 122 -0.55 -11.55 1.34
CA VAL A 122 0.56 -10.83 2.00
C VAL A 122 0.69 -11.27 3.46
N ALA A 123 -0.43 -11.42 4.17
CA ALA A 123 -0.42 -11.88 5.55
C ALA A 123 0.17 -13.29 5.68
N THR A 124 -0.25 -14.24 4.83
CA THR A 124 0.30 -15.60 4.84
C THR A 124 1.80 -15.62 4.56
N SER A 125 2.26 -14.85 3.58
CA SER A 125 3.70 -14.73 3.27
C SER A 125 4.49 -14.14 4.46
N ARG A 126 3.95 -13.12 5.14
CA ARG A 126 4.57 -12.55 6.35
C ARG A 126 4.63 -13.57 7.48
N TRP A 127 3.58 -14.39 7.67
CA TRP A 127 3.57 -15.46 8.68
C TRP A 127 4.59 -16.56 8.38
N GLU A 128 4.70 -16.98 7.11
CA GLU A 128 5.70 -17.96 6.68
C GLU A 128 7.13 -17.43 6.93
N LEU A 129 7.39 -16.17 6.58
CA LEU A 129 8.68 -15.51 6.84
C LEU A 129 8.98 -15.37 8.34
N LEU A 130 7.98 -15.03 9.17
CA LEU A 130 8.15 -14.99 10.63
C LEU A 130 8.45 -16.38 11.20
N GLY A 131 7.80 -17.42 10.67
CA GLY A 131 8.09 -18.80 11.01
C GLY A 131 9.54 -19.18 10.67
N SER A 132 9.99 -18.90 9.44
CA SER A 132 11.37 -19.20 9.03
C SER A 132 12.41 -18.39 9.80
N LEU A 133 12.15 -17.11 10.08
CA LEU A 133 13.04 -16.28 10.90
C LEU A 133 13.17 -16.82 12.33
N GLN A 134 12.07 -17.33 12.91
CA GLN A 134 12.12 -17.95 14.24
C GLN A 134 13.05 -19.17 14.24
N ASP A 135 13.01 -19.98 13.20
CA ASP A 135 13.89 -21.15 13.04
C ASP A 135 15.36 -20.73 12.86
N GLU A 136 15.62 -19.75 12.00
CA GLU A 136 16.96 -19.19 11.79
C GLU A 136 17.54 -18.59 13.09
N LEU A 137 16.76 -17.80 13.82
CA LEU A 137 17.17 -17.21 15.11
C LEU A 137 17.49 -18.29 16.15
N ASN A 138 16.71 -19.37 16.18
CA ASN A 138 16.97 -20.51 17.04
C ASN A 138 18.29 -21.21 16.65
N ALA A 139 18.57 -21.35 15.36
CA ALA A 139 19.83 -21.89 14.86
C ALA A 139 21.04 -21.02 15.25
N VAL A 140 20.92 -19.69 15.11
CA VAL A 140 21.96 -18.76 15.56
C VAL A 140 22.16 -18.82 17.07
N ALA A 141 21.07 -18.88 17.85
CA ALA A 141 21.16 -19.00 19.31
C ALA A 141 21.86 -20.30 19.75
N ALA A 142 21.59 -21.41 19.06
CA ALA A 142 22.27 -22.68 19.29
C ALA A 142 23.75 -22.61 18.92
N ALA A 143 24.10 -22.03 17.78
CA ALA A 143 25.49 -21.84 17.34
C ALA A 143 26.28 -20.91 18.27
N ALA A 144 25.65 -19.87 18.82
CA ALA A 144 26.26 -18.91 19.73
C ALA A 144 26.35 -19.40 21.20
N ALA A 145 25.62 -20.46 21.57
CA ALA A 145 25.60 -21.02 22.92
C ALA A 145 26.99 -21.33 23.53
N PRO A 146 27.93 -22.02 22.83
CA PRO A 146 29.26 -22.29 23.38
C PRO A 146 30.08 -21.02 23.63
N ILE A 147 29.98 -20.03 22.75
CA ILE A 147 30.69 -18.75 22.89
C ILE A 147 30.13 -17.97 24.08
N ARG A 148 28.79 -17.93 24.22
CA ARG A 148 28.11 -17.30 25.36
C ARG A 148 28.50 -17.93 26.70
N ALA A 149 28.69 -19.25 26.74
CA ALA A 149 29.17 -19.95 27.93
C ALA A 149 30.62 -19.60 28.29
N LYS A 150 31.48 -19.37 27.29
CA LYS A 150 32.90 -19.02 27.49
C LYS A 150 33.13 -17.55 27.85
N LEU A 151 32.36 -16.62 27.27
CA LEU A 151 32.50 -15.18 27.57
C LEU A 151 31.85 -14.75 28.89
N GLY A 152 31.08 -15.64 29.53
CA GLY A 152 30.25 -15.29 30.68
C GLY A 152 29.11 -14.38 30.24
N ALA A 153 27.87 -14.87 30.27
CA ALA A 153 26.72 -14.04 29.99
C ALA A 153 26.56 -12.98 31.10
N GLN A 154 27.29 -11.86 30.99
CA GLN A 154 26.94 -10.63 31.68
C GLN A 154 25.59 -10.23 31.10
N SER A 155 24.55 -10.62 31.84
CA SER A 155 23.22 -10.80 31.31
C SER A 155 22.67 -9.51 30.75
N ALA A 156 22.15 -9.62 29.54
CA ALA A 156 21.25 -8.67 28.90
C ALA A 156 19.99 -8.34 29.73
N ALA A 157 19.78 -9.00 30.88
CA ALA A 157 18.60 -8.82 31.74
C ALA A 157 18.37 -7.36 32.17
N GLY A 158 19.41 -6.51 32.22
CA GLY A 158 19.27 -5.07 32.48
C GLY A 158 18.98 -4.20 31.25
N ARG A 159 19.07 -4.75 30.03
CA ARG A 159 18.84 -4.02 28.78
C ARG A 159 17.37 -3.96 28.37
N SER A 160 16.50 -4.72 29.03
CA SER A 160 15.04 -4.67 28.86
C SER A 160 14.44 -3.52 29.68
N GLY A 161 14.84 -2.29 29.40
CA GLY A 161 14.30 -1.08 30.03
C GLY A 161 13.60 -0.20 29.00
N ALA A 162 12.84 0.79 29.49
CA ALA A 162 12.15 1.79 28.66
C ALA A 162 13.08 2.45 27.60
N ALA A 163 14.37 2.58 27.89
CA ALA A 163 15.36 3.10 26.95
C ALA A 163 15.61 2.18 25.73
N ALA A 164 15.50 0.85 25.89
CA ALA A 164 15.62 -0.08 24.78
C ALA A 164 14.33 -0.19 23.95
N ASP A 165 13.17 -0.03 24.57
CA ASP A 165 11.91 0.05 23.83
C ASP A 165 11.82 1.36 23.02
N ALA A 166 12.26 2.48 23.60
CA ALA A 166 12.46 3.71 22.84
C ALA A 166 13.47 3.50 21.69
N ALA A 167 14.53 2.70 21.93
CA ALA A 167 15.54 2.40 20.92
C ALA A 167 14.98 1.65 19.69
N ARG A 168 13.98 0.79 19.87
CA ARG A 168 13.37 -0.02 18.79
C ARG A 168 12.66 0.81 17.73
N THR A 169 12.25 2.03 18.08
CA THR A 169 11.56 2.95 17.15
C THR A 169 12.51 3.80 16.31
N LEU A 170 13.82 3.78 16.59
CA LEU A 170 14.77 4.59 15.83
C LEU A 170 14.97 4.06 14.40
N PRO A 171 15.26 4.97 13.46
CA PRO A 171 15.83 4.61 12.17
C PRO A 171 17.06 3.68 12.34
N PRO A 172 17.24 2.67 11.47
CA PRO A 172 18.36 1.74 11.53
C PRO A 172 19.75 2.37 11.77
N PRO A 173 20.15 3.47 11.10
CA PRO A 173 21.46 4.09 11.36
C PRO A 173 21.60 4.62 12.79
N LEU A 174 20.54 5.20 13.36
CA LEU A 174 20.58 5.70 14.73
C LEU A 174 20.49 4.58 15.76
N LEU A 175 19.81 3.47 15.45
CA LEU A 175 19.82 2.28 16.30
C LEU A 175 21.24 1.70 16.42
N ASN A 176 21.99 1.63 15.32
CA ASN A 176 23.40 1.23 15.34
C ASN A 176 24.23 2.16 16.21
N ALA A 177 24.07 3.48 16.04
CA ALA A 177 24.75 4.46 16.87
C ALA A 177 24.44 4.29 18.36
N TYR A 178 23.15 4.16 18.72
CA TYR A 178 22.71 3.97 20.10
C TYR A 178 23.30 2.69 20.71
N THR A 179 23.23 1.56 20.01
CA THR A 179 23.74 0.28 20.52
C THR A 179 25.26 0.29 20.70
N LEU A 180 26.01 0.86 19.75
CA LEU A 180 27.46 0.99 19.82
C LEU A 180 27.91 1.95 20.93
N LEU A 181 27.29 3.13 21.01
CA LEU A 181 27.64 4.14 22.02
C LEU A 181 27.26 3.66 23.43
N SER A 182 26.07 3.07 23.59
CA SER A 182 25.66 2.49 24.87
C SER A 182 26.60 1.36 25.30
N ALA A 183 26.97 0.46 24.39
CA ALA A 183 27.93 -0.60 24.69
C ALA A 183 29.31 -0.05 25.07
N ALA A 184 29.80 0.97 24.37
CA ALA A 184 31.09 1.59 24.66
C ALA A 184 31.09 2.31 26.02
N VAL A 185 30.03 3.03 26.36
CA VAL A 185 29.90 3.70 27.66
C VAL A 185 29.97 2.71 28.82
N HIS A 186 29.22 1.61 28.74
CA HIS A 186 29.22 0.59 29.79
C HIS A 186 30.51 -0.24 29.80
N GLY A 187 31.06 -0.59 28.63
CA GLY A 187 32.24 -1.45 28.51
C GLY A 187 33.54 -0.77 28.92
N PHE A 188 33.67 0.54 28.64
CA PHE A 188 34.86 1.31 28.99
C PHE A 188 34.70 2.11 30.30
N GLY A 189 33.53 2.07 30.95
CA GLY A 189 33.26 2.81 32.19
C GLY A 189 33.32 4.33 32.00
N LEU A 190 32.94 4.82 30.82
CA LEU A 190 32.97 6.24 30.49
C LEU A 190 31.90 6.98 31.29
N ARG A 191 32.22 8.20 31.73
CA ARG A 191 31.25 9.08 32.42
C ARG A 191 30.34 9.77 31.41
N ALA A 192 29.55 8.99 30.66
CA ALA A 192 28.58 9.51 29.71
C ALA A 192 27.25 8.77 29.86
N THR A 193 26.16 9.40 29.46
CA THR A 193 24.83 8.78 29.37
C THR A 193 24.33 8.89 27.93
N VAL A 194 23.71 7.83 27.43
CA VAL A 194 23.12 7.79 26.09
C VAL A 194 21.62 7.69 26.23
N SER A 195 20.88 8.62 25.63
CA SER A 195 19.42 8.70 25.68
C SER A 195 18.83 8.90 24.28
N VAL A 196 17.58 8.47 24.12
CA VAL A 196 16.80 8.72 22.90
C VAL A 196 15.83 9.86 23.21
N LYS A 197 15.81 10.90 22.37
CA LYS A 197 14.87 12.02 22.48
C LYS A 197 14.07 12.13 21.18
N GLY A 198 12.78 12.48 21.28
CA GLY A 198 11.90 12.65 20.12
C GLY A 198 10.64 11.78 20.16
N ALA A 199 9.63 12.16 19.38
CA ALA A 199 8.38 11.41 19.28
C ALA A 199 8.53 10.18 18.38
N ALA A 200 7.93 9.05 18.75
CA ALA A 200 7.88 7.84 17.94
C ALA A 200 6.89 7.92 16.76
N ASP A 201 6.05 8.94 16.74
CA ASP A 201 4.88 9.05 15.85
C ASP A 201 5.21 9.49 14.40
N GLY A 202 6.48 9.63 14.03
CA GLY A 202 6.88 10.18 12.73
C GLY A 202 7.65 9.23 11.81
N LEU A 203 7.61 7.92 12.03
CA LEU A 203 7.90 6.99 10.94
C LEU A 203 6.78 7.14 9.90
N PRO A 204 7.08 7.29 8.59
CA PRO A 204 6.04 7.23 7.58
C PRO A 204 5.34 5.89 7.74
N ALA A 205 4.10 5.94 8.22
CA ALA A 205 3.21 4.80 8.26
C ALA A 205 3.31 4.12 6.90
N GLU A 206 3.60 2.82 6.89
CA GLU A 206 3.74 2.04 5.67
C GLU A 206 2.63 2.43 4.69
N ALA A 207 3.04 2.92 3.52
CA ALA A 207 2.16 3.17 2.38
C ALA A 207 1.52 1.82 1.99
N GLY A 208 0.37 1.53 2.61
CA GLY A 208 -0.31 0.25 2.53
C GLY A 208 -1.48 0.08 3.51
N ALA A 209 -1.54 0.88 4.58
CA ALA A 209 -2.70 0.92 5.48
C ALA A 209 -3.68 2.04 5.12
N ALA A 210 -4.27 1.97 3.92
CA ALA A 210 -5.48 2.74 3.65
C ALA A 210 -6.65 2.08 4.40
N ASP A 211 -7.19 2.80 5.40
CA ASP A 211 -8.47 2.64 6.09
C ASP A 211 -9.23 1.33 5.83
N VAL A 212 -9.26 0.48 6.86
CA VAL A 212 -10.34 -0.49 7.05
C VAL A 212 -11.13 0.02 8.26
N PRO A 213 -12.40 0.42 8.10
CA PRO A 213 -13.22 0.81 9.23
C PRO A 213 -13.42 -0.40 10.13
N GLU A 214 -13.17 -0.16 11.41
CA GLU A 214 -13.28 -1.04 12.55
C GLU A 214 -14.70 -1.64 12.67
N GLY A 215 -14.80 -2.96 12.63
CA GLY A 215 -16.09 -3.65 12.79
C GLY A 215 -16.00 -5.15 12.58
N ALA A 216 -15.76 -5.87 13.69
CA ALA A 216 -15.98 -7.30 13.95
C ALA A 216 -14.70 -8.06 14.31
N ALA A 217 -14.43 -8.09 15.61
CA ALA A 217 -13.61 -9.12 16.23
C ALA A 217 -14.38 -10.45 16.22
N GLU A 218 -13.86 -11.46 15.52
CA GLU A 218 -14.16 -12.87 15.83
C GLU A 218 -12.87 -13.70 15.77
N GLY A 219 -12.74 -14.60 16.75
CA GLY A 219 -11.52 -15.31 17.13
C GLY A 219 -11.05 -16.43 16.20
N PRO A 220 -10.12 -17.28 16.69
CA PRO A 220 -9.21 -18.09 15.86
C PRO A 220 -9.88 -19.28 15.16
N PRO A 221 -9.28 -19.82 14.08
CA PRO A 221 -9.95 -20.76 13.19
C PRO A 221 -10.02 -22.18 13.79
N GLY A 222 -11.22 -22.54 14.26
CA GLY A 222 -11.61 -23.93 14.48
C GLY A 222 -11.95 -24.61 13.17
N LYS A 223 -11.30 -25.76 12.94
CA LYS A 223 -11.51 -26.70 11.82
C LYS A 223 -12.99 -26.80 11.44
N ARG A 224 -13.36 -26.41 10.21
CA ARG A 224 -14.65 -26.76 9.62
C ARG A 224 -14.46 -27.60 8.36
N ALA A 225 -15.24 -28.68 8.37
CA ALA A 225 -15.18 -29.81 7.49
C ALA A 225 -15.61 -29.46 6.05
N ARG A 226 -14.99 -30.20 5.14
CA ARG A 226 -15.33 -30.43 3.74
C ARG A 226 -16.83 -30.78 3.59
N PRO A 227 -17.57 -30.20 2.62
CA PRO A 227 -18.77 -30.82 2.11
C PRO A 227 -18.45 -31.67 0.89
N GLU A 228 -19.13 -32.81 0.86
CA GLU A 228 -19.05 -33.88 -0.12
C GLU A 228 -19.73 -33.52 -1.45
N SER A 229 -19.45 -34.38 -2.42
CA SER A 229 -19.81 -34.34 -3.84
C SER A 229 -21.29 -34.14 -4.17
N ALA A 230 -21.56 -33.37 -5.22
CA ALA A 230 -22.78 -33.49 -6.02
C ALA A 230 -22.47 -33.42 -7.53
N ALA A 231 -22.65 -34.59 -8.14
CA ALA A 231 -22.92 -34.99 -9.53
C ALA A 231 -22.83 -34.02 -10.73
N ASP A 232 -22.25 -34.61 -11.79
CA ASP A 232 -22.23 -34.31 -13.21
C ASP A 232 -23.53 -33.82 -13.87
N GLY A 233 -23.37 -33.08 -14.99
CA GLY A 233 -24.40 -32.99 -16.03
C GLY A 233 -24.24 -31.85 -17.04
N ALA A 234 -23.21 -31.87 -17.89
CA ALA A 234 -23.12 -31.03 -19.09
C ALA A 234 -23.23 -31.88 -20.38
N PRO A 235 -23.95 -31.45 -21.43
CA PRO A 235 -23.84 -32.04 -22.76
C PRO A 235 -22.90 -31.23 -23.69
N PRO A 236 -22.24 -31.87 -24.68
CA PRO A 236 -21.16 -31.25 -25.48
C PRO A 236 -21.63 -30.72 -26.85
N ALA A 237 -21.00 -29.65 -27.32
CA ALA A 237 -21.07 -29.20 -28.72
C ALA A 237 -19.69 -29.34 -29.41
N LYS A 238 -19.68 -30.03 -30.56
CA LYS A 238 -18.50 -30.30 -31.40
C LYS A 238 -18.49 -29.39 -32.65
N ARG A 239 -17.29 -28.85 -32.91
CA ARG A 239 -16.59 -28.67 -34.20
C ARG A 239 -16.93 -27.51 -35.17
N GLY A 240 -15.84 -26.89 -35.64
CA GLY A 240 -15.71 -26.24 -36.97
C GLY A 240 -14.76 -25.03 -36.91
N ARG A 241 -13.44 -25.19 -36.98
CA ARG A 241 -12.57 -25.26 -38.17
C ARG A 241 -11.76 -23.96 -38.35
N SER A 242 -10.47 -24.14 -38.10
CA SER A 242 -9.28 -23.36 -38.43
C SER A 242 -9.38 -22.46 -39.66
N GLN A 243 -8.81 -21.27 -39.57
CA GLN A 243 -7.94 -20.71 -40.61
C GLN A 243 -6.77 -19.97 -39.96
N ARG A 244 -5.59 -20.20 -40.53
CA ARG A 244 -4.24 -19.92 -40.04
C ARG A 244 -3.66 -18.89 -41.01
N LEU A 245 -3.20 -17.75 -40.53
CA LEU A 245 -2.30 -16.85 -41.27
C LEU A 245 -1.36 -16.14 -40.28
N ASP A 246 -0.10 -16.57 -40.30
CA ASP A 246 1.10 -15.78 -39.96
C ASP A 246 1.85 -15.61 -41.30
N PRO A 247 2.61 -14.52 -41.57
CA PRO A 247 3.77 -14.14 -40.75
C PRO A 247 4.15 -12.63 -40.62
N SER A 248 4.72 -12.26 -39.46
CA SER A 248 5.98 -11.48 -39.17
C SER A 248 6.34 -10.16 -39.91
N PRO A 249 7.32 -9.34 -39.44
CA PRO A 249 7.64 -8.81 -38.10
C PRO A 249 7.76 -7.26 -38.08
N GLY A 250 7.82 -6.67 -36.89
CA GLY A 250 8.51 -5.38 -36.68
C GLY A 250 7.63 -4.22 -36.20
N ALA A 251 7.66 -3.94 -34.90
CA ALA A 251 7.58 -2.58 -34.35
C ALA A 251 7.97 -2.62 -32.87
N THR A 252 8.99 -1.84 -32.54
CA THR A 252 9.48 -1.52 -31.19
C THR A 252 8.42 -0.82 -30.34
N PRO A 253 8.49 -0.94 -29.00
CA PRO A 253 7.53 -0.28 -28.11
C PRO A 253 7.77 1.24 -28.05
N PRO A 254 6.74 2.10 -28.03
CA PRO A 254 6.92 3.52 -27.83
C PRO A 254 7.24 3.83 -26.36
N ALA A 255 8.24 4.69 -26.22
CA ALA A 255 8.76 5.23 -24.99
C ALA A 255 7.71 6.00 -24.18
N ALA A 256 7.87 5.92 -22.86
CA ALA A 256 7.17 6.72 -21.87
C ALA A 256 7.30 8.22 -22.19
N ALA A 257 6.16 8.90 -22.25
CA ALA A 257 6.07 10.33 -22.40
C ALA A 257 6.54 11.02 -21.10
N ALA A 258 7.56 11.85 -21.25
CA ALA A 258 7.90 12.90 -20.30
C ALA A 258 6.80 13.99 -20.32
N PRO A 259 6.43 14.59 -19.17
CA PRO A 259 5.75 15.87 -19.18
C PRO A 259 6.75 17.00 -19.44
N ALA A 260 6.35 17.89 -20.34
CA ALA A 260 7.09 19.06 -20.80
C ALA A 260 7.35 20.09 -19.69
N GLY A 261 8.48 20.77 -19.82
CA GLY A 261 8.90 21.86 -18.96
C GLY A 261 8.02 23.10 -19.08
N GLY A 262 7.68 23.66 -17.91
CA GLY A 262 7.31 25.06 -17.76
C GLY A 262 8.54 25.83 -17.30
N GLY A 263 9.06 26.71 -18.16
CA GLY A 263 10.08 27.68 -17.79
C GLY A 263 9.51 28.72 -16.83
N GLY A 264 10.10 28.79 -15.63
CA GLY A 264 9.89 29.85 -14.65
C GLY A 264 11.25 30.39 -14.24
N THR A 265 11.58 31.57 -14.75
CA THR A 265 12.80 32.31 -14.50
C THR A 265 12.91 32.79 -13.05
N GLY A 266 14.08 32.60 -12.45
CA GLY A 266 14.74 33.52 -11.52
C GLY A 266 13.96 34.03 -10.30
N GLY A 267 14.27 33.44 -9.13
CA GLY A 267 13.97 34.03 -7.83
C GLY A 267 14.73 33.30 -6.73
N GLY A 268 15.92 33.82 -6.39
CA GLY A 268 16.73 33.30 -5.29
C GLY A 268 16.01 33.41 -3.95
N GLY A 269 16.01 32.31 -3.20
CA GLY A 269 15.43 32.19 -1.87
C GLY A 269 15.52 30.75 -1.41
N GLY A 270 16.75 30.27 -1.15
CA GLY A 270 16.98 28.97 -0.52
C GLY A 270 16.38 29.00 0.88
N GLY A 271 15.21 28.37 1.05
CA GLY A 271 14.53 28.26 2.33
C GLY A 271 15.03 27.05 3.09
N ASP A 272 15.53 27.30 4.30
CA ASP A 272 16.08 26.38 5.33
C ASP A 272 15.16 25.21 5.77
N GLY A 273 14.10 24.88 5.03
CA GLY A 273 13.13 23.82 5.35
C GLY A 273 13.18 22.59 4.44
N ALA A 274 14.16 22.49 3.52
CA ALA A 274 14.15 21.48 2.46
C ALA A 274 14.48 20.06 2.95
N PHE A 275 15.18 19.90 4.07
CA PHE A 275 15.67 18.61 4.55
C PHE A 275 15.35 18.42 6.03
N ALA A 276 14.31 17.65 6.31
CA ALA A 276 13.88 17.38 7.67
C ALA A 276 14.69 16.23 8.30
N ALA A 277 15.18 16.45 9.53
CA ALA A 277 15.70 15.37 10.33
C ALA A 277 14.55 14.45 10.78
N ALA A 278 14.86 13.16 10.97
CA ALA A 278 13.97 12.23 11.63
C ALA A 278 13.56 12.78 13.01
N PRO A 279 12.31 12.52 13.44
CA PRO A 279 11.76 13.07 14.69
C PRO A 279 12.49 12.58 15.93
N GLN A 280 13.25 11.49 15.81
CA GLN A 280 14.04 10.92 16.89
C GLN A 280 15.54 11.20 16.69
N GLU A 281 16.19 11.59 17.78
CA GLU A 281 17.63 11.83 17.87
C GLU A 281 18.25 11.02 19.01
N VAL A 282 19.52 10.64 18.83
CA VAL A 282 20.33 10.01 19.88
C VAL A 282 21.15 11.10 20.54
N VAL A 283 21.03 11.24 21.85
CA VAL A 283 21.73 12.26 22.63
C VAL A 283 22.72 11.59 23.58
N VAL A 284 23.98 12.00 23.47
CA VAL A 284 25.07 11.58 24.35
C VAL A 284 25.44 12.75 25.25
N GLU A 285 25.27 12.59 26.55
CA GLU A 285 25.62 13.59 27.55
C GLU A 285 26.90 13.13 28.28
N LEU A 286 28.01 13.84 28.06
CA LEU A 286 29.30 13.59 28.70
C LEU A 286 29.38 14.42 29.98
N ALA A 287 29.61 13.76 31.11
CA ALA A 287 29.78 14.43 32.39
C ALA A 287 31.12 15.18 32.43
N PRO A 288 31.18 16.33 33.09
CA PRO A 288 32.41 17.10 33.21
C PRO A 288 33.49 16.36 34.02
N ALA A 289 34.75 16.72 33.77
CA ALA A 289 35.89 16.22 34.55
C ALA A 289 35.74 16.59 36.04
N PRO A 290 36.17 15.72 36.98
CA PRO A 290 36.13 16.07 38.40
C PRO A 290 37.07 17.25 38.64
N ALA A 291 36.55 18.35 39.20
CA ALA A 291 37.37 19.48 39.60
C ALA A 291 38.50 18.98 40.53
N ALA A 292 39.74 19.31 40.19
CA ALA A 292 40.87 19.07 41.09
C ALA A 292 40.54 19.74 42.43
N THR A 293 40.48 18.96 43.51
CA THR A 293 40.15 19.44 44.85
C THR A 293 41.28 20.32 45.37
N ASN A 294 41.30 21.59 44.98
CA ASN A 294 42.07 22.62 45.66
C ASN A 294 41.16 23.27 46.72
N PRO A 295 41.44 23.12 48.03
CA PRO A 295 40.51 23.51 49.10
C PRO A 295 40.41 25.02 49.38
N THR A 296 40.72 25.93 48.44
CA THR A 296 40.80 27.38 48.75
C THR A 296 40.31 28.33 47.65
N SER A 297 39.28 27.98 46.87
CA SER A 297 38.64 28.97 46.00
C SER A 297 37.12 28.84 45.97
N THR A 298 36.48 30.00 46.07
CA THR A 298 35.05 30.37 45.95
C THR A 298 34.34 29.61 44.80
N PRO A 299 33.00 29.45 44.81
CA PRO A 299 32.32 28.49 43.95
C PRO A 299 32.41 28.91 42.49
N ALA A 300 33.40 28.37 41.78
CA ALA A 300 33.49 28.48 40.33
C ALA A 300 32.32 27.69 39.73
N VAL A 301 31.70 28.27 38.71
CA VAL A 301 30.61 27.70 37.92
C VAL A 301 30.87 26.21 37.66
N ALA A 302 29.93 25.35 38.02
CA ALA A 302 30.07 23.92 37.79
C ALA A 302 30.39 23.67 36.31
N PRO A 303 31.42 22.86 35.98
CA PRO A 303 31.82 22.64 34.60
C PRO A 303 30.63 22.08 33.81
N LYS A 304 30.26 22.73 32.70
CA LYS A 304 29.16 22.28 31.84
C LYS A 304 29.63 21.04 31.09
N GLY A 305 28.83 19.97 31.13
CA GLY A 305 29.08 18.77 30.33
C GLY A 305 28.92 19.04 28.83
N VAL A 306 29.39 18.10 28.00
CA VAL A 306 29.24 18.17 26.54
C VAL A 306 28.02 17.35 26.13
N THR A 307 27.07 17.98 25.43
CA THR A 307 25.88 17.29 24.89
C THR A 307 26.01 17.19 23.37
N LEU A 308 26.21 15.96 22.90
CA LEU A 308 26.28 15.61 21.48
C LEU A 308 24.94 15.05 21.02
N ARG A 309 24.42 15.54 19.89
CA ARG A 309 23.20 15.06 19.26
C ARG A 309 23.50 14.44 17.90
N LEU A 310 22.99 13.23 17.69
CA LEU A 310 23.04 12.52 16.41
C LEU A 310 21.64 12.46 15.82
N ARG A 311 21.49 12.96 14.60
CA ARG A 311 20.23 13.01 13.85
C ARG A 311 20.37 12.30 12.52
N TRP A 312 19.29 11.71 12.04
CA TRP A 312 19.23 11.09 10.72
C TRP A 312 18.45 11.98 9.76
N VAL A 313 18.97 12.23 8.57
CA VAL A 313 18.27 12.96 7.50
C VAL A 313 17.99 11.98 6.36
N PRO A 314 16.76 11.42 6.27
CA PRO A 314 16.42 10.36 5.30
C PRO A 314 16.65 10.79 3.85
N ASP A 315 16.24 12.01 3.50
CA ASP A 315 16.32 12.55 2.13
C ASP A 315 17.76 12.72 1.64
N LEU A 316 18.71 12.86 2.56
CA LEU A 316 20.14 12.99 2.25
C LEU A 316 20.92 11.71 2.49
N LEU A 317 20.28 10.66 3.02
CA LEU A 317 20.93 9.43 3.48
C LEU A 317 22.16 9.71 4.36
N ALA A 318 22.06 10.68 5.26
CA ALA A 318 23.18 11.17 6.06
C ALA A 318 22.84 11.28 7.56
N ALA A 319 23.75 10.78 8.41
CA ALA A 319 23.71 11.06 9.84
C ALA A 319 24.44 12.38 10.12
N CYS A 320 23.77 13.29 10.82
CA CYS A 320 24.30 14.59 11.18
C CYS A 320 24.61 14.62 12.68
N ALA A 321 25.70 15.29 13.06
CA ALA A 321 26.05 15.52 14.45
C ALA A 321 26.15 17.01 14.74
N ALA A 322 25.73 17.39 15.94
CA ALA A 322 25.85 18.76 16.46
C ALA A 322 26.03 18.75 17.98
N CYS A 323 26.66 19.79 18.51
CA CYS A 323 26.68 20.06 19.95
C CYS A 323 25.77 21.26 20.28
N ASP A 324 25.19 21.25 21.49
CA ASP A 324 24.34 22.37 21.95
C ASP A 324 25.14 23.66 22.22
N ASP A 325 26.42 23.53 22.55
CA ASP A 325 27.33 24.65 22.79
C ASP A 325 28.18 24.93 21.54
N ALA A 326 28.20 26.18 21.10
CA ALA A 326 28.90 26.60 19.88
C ALA A 326 30.43 26.37 19.93
N GLY A 327 31.04 26.43 21.12
CA GLY A 327 32.45 26.14 21.31
C GLY A 327 32.74 24.65 21.08
N HIS A 328 31.92 23.78 21.67
CA HIS A 328 32.02 22.33 21.47
C HIS A 328 31.67 21.92 20.03
N ASP A 329 30.73 22.60 19.37
CA ASP A 329 30.36 22.34 17.97
C ASP A 329 31.51 22.69 17.00
N ALA A 330 32.22 23.79 17.24
CA ALA A 330 33.41 24.15 16.47
C ALA A 330 34.50 23.07 16.59
N GLN A 331 34.69 22.50 17.78
CA GLN A 331 35.67 21.45 18.03
C GLN A 331 35.34 20.12 17.34
N LEU A 332 34.07 19.83 17.03
CA LEU A 332 33.69 18.62 16.26
C LEU A 332 34.35 18.59 14.88
N ARG A 333 34.66 19.76 14.29
CA ARG A 333 35.30 19.91 12.97
C ARG A 333 36.78 19.52 12.97
N GLU A 334 37.38 19.49 14.15
CA GLU A 334 38.79 19.16 14.36
C GLU A 334 38.94 17.80 15.05
N LEU A 335 37.83 17.08 15.27
CA LEU A 335 37.83 15.79 15.96
C LEU A 335 38.67 14.76 15.21
N PHE A 336 38.67 14.79 13.87
CA PHE A 336 39.53 13.99 13.01
C PHE A 336 40.12 14.84 11.87
N PRO A 337 41.40 14.63 11.50
CA PRO A 337 42.01 15.39 10.42
C PRO A 337 41.23 15.24 9.10
N GLY A 338 40.81 16.36 8.52
CA GLY A 338 40.11 16.41 7.23
C GLY A 338 38.63 16.01 7.26
N ASP A 339 38.00 15.97 8.43
CA ASP A 339 36.57 15.70 8.61
C ASP A 339 35.83 16.91 9.22
N ASP A 340 35.64 17.96 8.40
CA ASP A 340 35.01 19.23 8.79
C ASP A 340 33.48 19.25 8.66
N GLY A 341 32.90 18.17 8.12
CA GLY A 341 31.47 18.04 7.84
C GLY A 341 30.94 19.01 6.78
N ALA A 342 31.80 19.62 5.95
CA ALA A 342 31.38 20.57 4.92
C ALA A 342 31.08 19.91 3.56
N ARG A 343 31.27 18.59 3.44
CA ARG A 343 31.11 17.83 2.20
C ARG A 343 30.15 16.66 2.40
N ALA A 344 29.59 16.18 1.28
CA ALA A 344 28.80 14.97 1.27
C ALA A 344 29.59 13.79 1.86
N PRO A 345 29.00 13.02 2.80
CA PRO A 345 29.72 11.95 3.49
C PRO A 345 29.97 10.71 2.62
N SER A 346 29.15 10.49 1.59
CA SER A 346 29.24 9.34 0.68
C SER A 346 28.74 9.70 -0.72
N ALA A 347 29.05 8.87 -1.73
CA ALA A 347 28.52 9.04 -3.08
C ALA A 347 26.99 8.88 -3.12
N ALA A 348 26.44 8.01 -2.29
CA ALA A 348 24.99 7.85 -2.15
C ALA A 348 24.33 9.11 -1.58
N ALA A 349 24.91 9.70 -0.53
CA ALA A 349 24.43 10.96 0.04
C ALA A 349 24.56 12.13 -0.96
N MET A 350 25.64 12.15 -1.75
CA MET A 350 25.82 13.13 -2.83
C MET A 350 24.75 12.98 -3.93
N ALA A 351 24.44 11.75 -4.34
CA ALA A 351 23.40 11.48 -5.32
C ALA A 351 22.00 11.82 -4.79
N ALA A 352 21.71 11.48 -3.52
CA ALA A 352 20.47 11.81 -2.84
C ALA A 352 20.28 13.34 -2.72
N ALA A 353 21.34 14.05 -2.32
CA ALA A 353 21.37 15.52 -2.30
C ALA A 353 21.11 16.13 -3.68
N ALA A 354 21.75 15.60 -4.73
CA ALA A 354 21.53 16.07 -6.10
C ALA A 354 20.08 15.84 -6.57
N ALA A 355 19.51 14.68 -6.24
CA ALA A 355 18.13 14.35 -6.58
C ALA A 355 17.11 15.22 -5.83
N ALA A 356 17.37 15.55 -4.57
CA ALA A 356 16.42 16.25 -3.71
C ALA A 356 16.53 17.78 -3.78
N ALA A 357 17.73 18.35 -3.95
CA ALA A 357 17.93 19.80 -3.98
C ALA A 357 17.88 20.43 -5.38
N GLY A 358 17.99 19.64 -6.46
CA GLY A 358 18.17 20.17 -7.82
C GLY A 358 19.39 21.09 -7.99
N GLY A 359 20.33 21.07 -7.03
CA GLY A 359 21.45 22.00 -6.89
C GLY A 359 22.42 21.57 -5.78
N ALA A 360 23.40 22.42 -5.45
CA ALA A 360 24.39 22.13 -4.42
C ALA A 360 23.81 22.31 -3.00
N VAL A 361 23.83 21.25 -2.19
CA VAL A 361 23.47 21.30 -0.77
C VAL A 361 24.63 21.89 0.04
N ASP A 362 24.35 22.90 0.87
CA ASP A 362 25.30 23.38 1.87
C ASP A 362 25.25 22.47 3.12
N TRP A 363 26.11 21.45 3.12
CA TRP A 363 26.23 20.48 4.20
C TRP A 363 26.66 21.10 5.53
N GLY A 364 27.32 22.26 5.51
CA GLY A 364 27.80 22.95 6.71
C GLY A 364 26.73 23.77 7.43
N ALA A 365 25.62 24.06 6.75
CA ALA A 365 24.51 24.90 7.22
C ALA A 365 23.22 24.11 7.49
N LEU A 366 23.25 22.78 7.41
CA LEU A 366 22.10 21.93 7.71
C LEU A 366 21.61 22.13 9.15
N GLN A 367 20.31 22.39 9.33
CA GLN A 367 19.70 22.50 10.66
C GLN A 367 19.87 21.24 11.51
N ALA A 368 19.95 20.07 10.85
CA ALA A 368 20.15 18.78 11.50
C ALA A 368 21.55 18.64 12.13
N GLY A 369 22.51 19.51 11.82
CA GLY A 369 23.91 19.40 12.17
C GLY A 369 24.77 18.99 10.97
N ARG A 370 26.06 18.75 11.21
CA ARG A 370 27.02 18.46 10.14
C ARG A 370 27.16 16.96 9.88
N PRO A 371 27.22 16.51 8.62
CA PRO A 371 27.35 15.10 8.25
C PRO A 371 28.80 14.59 8.32
N PHE A 372 29.40 14.58 9.51
CA PHE A 372 30.78 14.09 9.66
C PHE A 372 30.94 12.63 9.21
N ARG A 373 32.12 12.28 8.69
CA ARG A 373 32.46 10.90 8.31
C ARG A 373 32.51 9.99 9.53
N TRP A 374 33.02 10.48 10.65
CA TRP A 374 32.97 9.72 11.90
C TRP A 374 31.54 9.42 12.33
N ALA A 375 30.59 10.35 12.12
CA ALA A 375 29.19 10.18 12.50
C ALA A 375 28.52 9.10 11.64
N GLN A 376 28.86 9.04 10.35
CA GLN A 376 28.40 7.95 9.48
C GLN A 376 28.86 6.59 9.98
N ARG A 377 30.16 6.47 10.31
CA ARG A 377 30.77 5.21 10.77
C ARG A 377 30.14 4.73 12.07
N VAL A 378 29.87 5.64 13.02
CA VAL A 378 29.17 5.31 14.26
C VAL A 378 27.76 4.78 13.99
N CYS A 379 27.11 5.26 12.92
CA CYS A 379 25.79 4.76 12.49
C CYS A 379 25.86 3.47 11.65
N GLY A 380 27.04 2.89 11.45
CA GLY A 380 27.23 1.71 10.60
C GLY A 380 27.10 1.99 9.10
N MET A 381 27.25 3.26 8.70
CA MET A 381 27.27 3.66 7.29
C MET A 381 28.72 3.75 6.83
N ASP A 382 29.16 2.72 6.11
CA ASP A 382 30.49 2.73 5.52
C ASP A 382 30.50 3.67 4.32
N ALA A 383 31.19 4.80 4.47
CA ALA A 383 31.71 5.50 3.30
C ALA A 383 32.75 4.55 2.72
N SER A 384 32.41 3.83 1.65
CA SER A 384 33.38 3.07 0.86
C SER A 384 34.61 3.95 0.72
N SER A 385 35.72 3.54 1.32
CA SER A 385 37.01 4.14 1.03
C SER A 385 37.11 4.15 -0.48
N SER A 386 37.20 5.34 -1.07
CA SER A 386 37.47 5.48 -2.49
C SER A 386 38.58 4.48 -2.81
N LEU A 387 38.29 3.47 -3.63
CA LEU A 387 39.33 2.62 -4.16
C LEU A 387 40.33 3.60 -4.77
N ALA A 388 41.50 3.72 -4.16
CA ALA A 388 42.62 4.35 -4.81
C ALA A 388 42.82 3.53 -6.09
N VAL A 389 42.54 4.13 -7.24
CA VAL A 389 42.82 3.53 -8.53
C VAL A 389 44.34 3.33 -8.56
N PRO A 390 44.85 2.09 -8.57
CA PRO A 390 46.28 1.88 -8.69
C PRO A 390 46.61 1.92 -10.17
N GLY A 391 47.28 2.98 -10.62
CA GLY A 391 47.87 3.00 -11.95
C GLY A 391 47.93 4.37 -12.60
N ASP A 392 48.90 5.18 -12.19
CA ASP A 392 49.71 5.92 -13.14
C ASP A 392 51.13 6.02 -12.58
N THR A 393 51.89 4.95 -12.79
CA THR A 393 53.34 4.94 -12.57
C THR A 393 54.01 5.55 -13.78
N SER A 394 54.37 6.83 -13.71
CA SER A 394 55.55 7.30 -14.44
C SER A 394 56.31 8.39 -13.66
N GLY A 395 57.51 8.02 -13.23
CA GLY A 395 58.63 8.95 -13.10
C GLY A 395 59.00 9.44 -11.69
N GLY A 396 60.15 8.99 -11.19
CA GLY A 396 61.08 9.86 -10.45
C GLY A 396 61.41 9.45 -9.01
N ALA A 397 62.63 8.96 -8.82
CA ALA A 397 63.23 8.54 -7.55
C ALA A 397 63.55 9.69 -6.57
N SER A 398 63.58 9.40 -5.26
CA SER A 398 64.73 9.63 -4.34
C SER A 398 64.32 9.70 -2.84
N GLY A 399 65.02 8.92 -1.99
CA GLY A 399 65.39 9.33 -0.62
C GLY A 399 64.53 8.83 0.56
N PRO A 400 65.12 8.19 1.61
CA PRO A 400 64.38 7.57 2.71
C PRO A 400 64.20 8.53 3.89
N ALA A 401 63.01 8.54 4.49
CA ALA A 401 62.80 9.08 5.82
C ALA A 401 61.84 8.16 6.58
N ALA A 402 62.34 7.63 7.70
CA ALA A 402 61.61 6.79 8.62
C ALA A 402 60.33 7.50 9.08
N ALA A 403 59.18 7.00 8.61
CA ALA A 403 57.88 7.28 9.22
C ALA A 403 57.43 5.99 9.92
N LEU A 404 57.19 6.13 11.22
CA LEU A 404 56.53 5.14 12.07
C LEU A 404 55.31 4.52 11.36
N PRO A 405 54.99 3.24 11.58
CA PRO A 405 53.85 2.61 10.93
C PRO A 405 52.58 3.40 11.28
N GLN A 406 51.97 4.02 10.28
CA GLN A 406 50.64 4.59 10.41
C GLN A 406 49.71 3.44 10.75
N ALA A 407 49.15 3.49 11.95
CA ALA A 407 48.09 2.58 12.33
C ALA A 407 46.88 2.87 11.45
N ASP A 408 46.67 2.02 10.44
CA ASP A 408 45.40 1.94 9.73
C ASP A 408 44.29 1.67 10.76
N PRO A 409 43.32 2.58 10.98
CA PRO A 409 42.24 2.37 11.92
C PRO A 409 41.13 1.55 11.26
N SER A 410 41.46 0.36 10.75
CA SER A 410 40.55 -0.54 10.01
C SER A 410 39.63 -1.36 10.93
N GLY A 411 39.28 -0.84 12.11
CA GLY A 411 38.37 -1.49 13.05
C GLY A 411 37.34 -0.49 13.58
N SER A 412 36.08 -0.65 13.20
CA SER A 412 34.95 0.15 13.67
C SER A 412 34.92 0.34 15.20
N ALA A 413 35.33 -0.68 15.97
CA ALA A 413 35.40 -0.61 17.44
C ALA A 413 36.49 0.34 17.99
N LEU A 414 37.68 0.37 17.35
CA LEU A 414 38.78 1.27 17.73
C LEU A 414 38.44 2.74 17.40
N GLY A 415 37.65 2.96 16.34
CA GLY A 415 37.16 4.28 15.95
C GLY A 415 36.19 4.90 16.96
N VAL A 416 35.25 4.13 17.50
CA VAL A 416 34.27 4.62 18.49
C VAL A 416 34.94 4.90 19.83
N GLN A 417 35.88 4.06 20.27
CA GLN A 417 36.65 4.32 21.48
C GLN A 417 37.52 5.56 21.32
N ALA A 418 38.22 5.72 20.20
CA ALA A 418 39.00 6.93 19.92
C ALA A 418 38.11 8.18 19.84
N LEU A 419 36.91 8.06 19.25
CA LEU A 419 35.91 9.12 19.23
C LEU A 419 35.47 9.50 20.64
N LEU A 420 35.09 8.54 21.48
CA LEU A 420 34.64 8.81 22.84
C LEU A 420 35.77 9.35 23.71
N LEU A 421 37.00 8.84 23.56
CA LEU A 421 38.18 9.40 24.25
C LEU A 421 38.49 10.83 23.80
N ARG A 422 38.35 11.14 22.50
CA ARG A 422 38.51 12.50 21.99
C ARG A 422 37.38 13.41 22.48
N LEU A 423 36.13 12.95 22.52
CA LEU A 423 34.99 13.67 23.10
C LEU A 423 35.15 13.88 24.62
N VAL A 424 35.72 12.93 25.35
CA VAL A 424 36.07 13.10 26.77
C VAL A 424 37.22 14.08 26.93
N SER A 425 38.21 14.04 26.02
CA SER A 425 39.30 15.03 26.03
C SER A 425 38.79 16.44 25.76
N LEU A 426 37.74 16.60 24.94
CA LEU A 426 37.06 17.88 24.73
C LEU A 426 36.43 18.41 26.02
N ALA A 427 35.85 17.55 26.85
CA ALA A 427 35.37 17.92 28.19
C ALA A 427 36.50 18.33 29.16
N GLY A 428 37.74 17.88 28.91
CA GLY A 428 38.94 18.23 29.67
C GLY A 428 39.67 19.49 29.19
N TRP A 429 39.26 20.08 28.06
CA TRP A 429 39.86 21.31 27.51
C TRP A 429 39.26 22.60 28.07
N VAL A 430 38.33 22.48 29.04
CA VAL A 430 37.90 23.62 29.85
C VAL A 430 38.81 23.69 31.08
N SER A 431 39.95 24.36 30.93
CA SER A 431 40.62 25.07 32.03
C SER A 431 40.90 26.49 31.59
#